data_AF-A0A1B7L1U7-F1
#
_entry.id   AF-A0A1B7L1U7-F1
#
_cell.length_a   1.000
_cell.length_b   1.000
_cell.length_c   1.000
_cell.angle_alpha   90.00
_cell.angle_beta   90.00
_cell.angle_gamma   90.00
#
_symmetry.space_group_name_H-M   'P 1'
#
loop_
_entity.id
_entity.type
_entity.pdbx_description
1 polymer ?
#
loop_
_entity_poly.entity_id
_entity_poly.type
_entity_poly.pdbx_seq_one_letter_code
_entity_poly.pdbx_strand_id
1 'polypeptide(L)'
;MNQMPVWQRFAWPADTEAAGARLSWMSTPAGTRLYADIPGAWGWIRLLEQATVSAYPGVGSSYSLSWQAQDGRALNYTLRTEAGEGPLALLKLRGFRLPETIFITTGAG
;
A
#
# COMPACT_ATOMS: atom_id res chain seq x y z
N MET A 1 -8.11 13.69 22.31
CA MET A 1 -6.75 14.27 22.19
C MET A 1 -6.10 13.67 20.96
N ASN A 2 -5.58 14.47 20.04
CA ASN A 2 -4.71 13.99 18.96
C ASN A 2 -3.28 13.96 19.49
N GLN A 3 -2.68 12.78 19.62
CA GLN A 3 -1.29 12.63 20.02
C GLN A 3 -0.35 13.09 18.89
N MET A 4 0.87 13.48 19.25
CA MET A 4 1.90 13.78 18.25
C MET A 4 2.22 12.51 17.44
N PRO A 5 2.25 12.58 16.09
CA PRO A 5 2.55 11.42 15.27
C PRO A 5 4.00 10.96 15.50
N VAL A 6 4.18 9.65 15.65
CA VAL A 6 5.49 9.01 15.78
C VAL A 6 5.72 8.07 14.61
N TRP A 7 6.98 7.95 14.18
CA TRP A 7 7.34 6.97 13.16
C TRP A 7 7.33 5.57 13.76
N GLN A 8 6.64 4.65 13.10
CA GLN A 8 6.65 3.23 13.44
C GLN A 8 7.29 2.44 12.29
N ARG A 9 8.29 1.62 12.61
CA ARG A 9 8.89 0.71 11.64
C ARG A 9 7.99 -0.52 11.48
N PHE A 10 7.81 -0.95 10.24
CA PHE A 10 7.06 -2.14 9.88
C PHE A 10 7.95 -3.07 9.06
N ALA A 11 7.83 -4.37 9.29
CA ALA A 11 8.46 -5.41 8.49
C ALA A 11 7.40 -6.13 7.67
N TRP A 12 7.69 -6.38 6.40
CA TRP A 12 6.84 -7.15 5.50
C TRP A 12 7.72 -7.98 4.55
N PRO A 13 7.43 -9.27 4.35
CA PRO A 13 6.52 -10.09 5.15
C PRO A 13 7.01 -10.22 6.61
N ALA A 14 6.09 -10.36 7.56
CA ALA A 14 6.41 -10.68 8.94
C ALA A 14 6.23 -12.19 9.19
N ASP A 15 7.02 -12.75 10.11
CA ASP A 15 6.84 -14.12 10.59
C ASP A 15 5.67 -14.15 11.59
N THR A 16 4.49 -14.56 11.11
CA THR A 16 3.25 -14.56 11.90
C THR A 16 2.28 -15.59 11.35
N GLU A 17 1.56 -16.27 12.25
CA GLU A 17 0.49 -17.22 11.90
C GLU A 17 -0.78 -16.54 11.36
N ALA A 18 -0.94 -15.24 11.65
CA ALA A 18 -2.10 -14.44 11.26
C ALA A 18 -1.71 -13.33 10.27
N ALA A 19 -1.11 -13.72 9.13
CA ALA A 19 -0.73 -12.77 8.09
C ALA A 19 -1.95 -12.07 7.48
N GLY A 20 -1.87 -10.75 7.29
CA GLY A 20 -2.93 -9.95 6.69
C GLY A 20 -2.71 -8.46 6.89
N ALA A 21 -3.64 -7.66 6.38
CA ALA A 21 -3.70 -6.23 6.66
C ALA A 21 -5.13 -5.80 6.95
N ARG A 22 -5.30 -5.02 8.02
CA ARG A 22 -6.59 -4.50 8.45
C ARG A 22 -6.49 -3.00 8.67
N LEU A 23 -7.43 -2.26 8.09
CA LEU A 23 -7.55 -0.82 8.28
C LEU A 23 -8.94 -0.52 8.85
N SER A 24 -8.98 0.11 10.01
CA SER A 24 -10.21 0.59 10.65
C SER A 24 -10.04 2.02 11.13
N TRP A 25 -11.13 2.78 11.18
CA TRP A 25 -11.14 4.14 11.71
C TRP A 25 -12.31 4.33 12.67
N MET A 26 -12.23 5.34 13.54
CA MET A 26 -13.31 5.73 14.41
C MET A 26 -13.92 7.04 13.90
N SER A 27 -15.22 7.07 13.69
CA SER A 27 -15.96 8.30 13.38
C SER A 27 -16.71 8.80 14.60
N THR A 28 -16.75 10.12 14.79
CA THR A 28 -17.47 10.75 15.90
C THR A 28 -18.94 10.35 16.03
N PRO A 29 -19.72 10.13 14.94
CA PRO A 29 -21.13 9.78 15.07
C PRO A 29 -21.41 8.28 15.16
N ALA A 30 -20.51 7.41 14.67
CA ALA A 30 -20.85 6.01 14.37
C ALA A 30 -19.83 4.96 14.88
N GLY A 31 -18.88 5.36 15.72
CA GLY A 31 -17.91 4.44 16.34
C GLY A 31 -16.88 3.88 15.34
N THR A 32 -16.30 2.72 15.68
CA THR A 32 -15.28 2.03 14.87
C THR A 32 -15.90 1.41 13.62
N ARG A 33 -15.34 1.74 12.45
CA ARG A 33 -15.70 1.16 11.15
C ARG A 33 -14.48 0.49 10.52
N LEU A 34 -14.74 -0.59 9.79
CA LEU A 34 -13.74 -1.34 9.06
C LEU A 34 -13.69 -0.83 7.62
N TYR A 35 -12.50 -0.45 7.15
CA TYR A 35 -12.27 -0.08 5.76
C TYR A 35 -12.02 -1.34 4.92
N ALA A 36 -11.05 -2.15 5.35
CA ALA A 36 -10.69 -3.41 4.71
C ALA A 36 -10.06 -4.37 5.74
N ASP A 37 -10.29 -5.66 5.54
CA ASP A 37 -9.63 -6.77 6.25
C ASP A 37 -9.22 -7.80 5.18
N ILE A 38 -7.92 -7.85 4.87
CA ILE A 38 -7.38 -8.62 3.76
C ILE A 38 -6.41 -9.66 4.33
N PRO A 39 -6.81 -10.94 4.41
CA PRO A 39 -5.97 -11.99 4.96
C PRO A 39 -4.85 -12.40 3.99
N GLY A 40 -3.83 -13.06 4.54
CA GLY A 40 -2.68 -13.63 3.84
C GLY A 40 -1.50 -12.67 3.73
N ALA A 41 -0.33 -13.22 3.37
CA ALA A 41 0.93 -12.48 3.29
C ALA A 41 0.88 -11.26 2.35
N TRP A 42 0.03 -11.29 1.31
CA TRP A 42 -0.15 -10.19 0.36
C TRP A 42 -1.18 -9.15 0.79
N GLY A 43 -1.82 -9.31 1.96
CA GLY A 43 -2.85 -8.39 2.45
C GLY A 43 -2.37 -6.94 2.49
N TRP A 44 -1.12 -6.71 2.92
CA TRP A 44 -0.52 -5.37 2.94
C TRP A 44 -0.41 -4.73 1.55
N ILE A 45 0.07 -5.49 0.56
CA ILE A 45 0.24 -4.98 -0.81
C ILE A 45 -1.12 -4.69 -1.45
N ARG A 46 -2.12 -5.55 -1.22
CA ARG A 46 -3.50 -5.33 -1.68
C ARG A 46 -4.16 -4.13 -0.99
N LEU A 47 -3.82 -3.86 0.27
CA LEU A 47 -4.29 -2.65 0.95
C LEU A 47 -3.64 -1.40 0.35
N LEU A 48 -2.33 -1.43 0.07
CA LEU A 48 -1.62 -0.33 -0.60
C LEU A 48 -2.16 -0.05 -2.01
N GLU A 49 -2.58 -1.10 -2.74
CA GLU A 49 -3.21 -0.98 -4.05
C GLU A 49 -4.50 -0.13 -4.03
N GLN A 50 -5.24 -0.15 -2.93
CA GLN A 50 -6.47 0.64 -2.75
C GLN A 50 -6.20 2.10 -2.36
N ALA A 51 -4.95 2.46 -2.04
CA ALA A 51 -4.58 3.81 -1.64
C ALA A 51 -4.36 4.70 -2.86
N THR A 52 -4.69 5.99 -2.71
CA THR A 52 -4.10 7.03 -3.54
C THR A 52 -2.69 7.31 -3.01
N VAL A 53 -1.69 7.15 -3.87
CA VAL A 53 -0.26 7.32 -3.53
C VAL A 53 0.31 8.52 -4.27
N SER A 54 0.97 9.42 -3.55
CA SER A 54 1.69 10.56 -4.14
C SER A 54 3.04 10.78 -3.45
N ALA A 55 3.97 11.44 -4.16
CA ALA A 55 5.26 11.80 -3.59
C ALA A 55 5.09 12.76 -2.41
N TYR A 56 5.80 12.52 -1.32
CA TYR A 56 5.79 13.44 -0.18
C TYR A 56 6.77 14.59 -0.44
N PRO A 57 6.33 15.86 -0.39
CA PRO A 57 7.23 17.00 -0.61
C PRO A 57 8.35 17.05 0.44
N GLY A 58 9.59 17.25 0.01
CA GLY A 58 10.73 17.55 0.89
C GLY A 58 11.48 16.34 1.49
N VAL A 59 11.09 15.09 1.21
CA VAL A 59 11.85 13.90 1.61
C VAL A 59 11.83 12.86 0.47
N GLY A 60 13.00 12.59 -0.15
CA GLY A 60 13.12 11.76 -1.36
C GLY A 60 12.77 10.27 -1.23
N SER A 61 12.36 9.81 -0.05
CA SER A 61 11.97 8.41 0.22
C SER A 61 10.68 8.33 1.04
N SER A 62 9.82 9.34 0.92
CA SER A 62 8.53 9.40 1.59
C SER A 62 7.37 9.55 0.61
N TYR A 63 6.24 8.94 0.94
CA TYR A 63 5.02 8.90 0.14
C TYR A 63 3.82 9.27 1.02
N SER A 64 2.89 10.04 0.48
CA SER A 64 1.57 10.24 1.06
C SER A 64 0.65 9.12 0.61
N LEU A 65 0.00 8.46 1.56
CA LEU A 65 -1.01 7.43 1.33
C LEU A 65 -2.37 7.95 1.81
N SER A 66 -3.41 7.78 0.99
CA SER A 66 -4.78 8.16 1.36
C SER A 66 -5.79 7.11 0.92
N TRP A 67 -6.57 6.59 1.87
CA TRP A 67 -7.73 5.74 1.59
C TRP A 67 -9.01 6.54 1.81
N GLN A 68 -9.90 6.56 0.81
CA GLN A 68 -11.21 7.21 0.93
C GLN A 68 -12.17 6.25 1.64
N ALA A 69 -12.52 6.54 2.88
CA ALA A 69 -13.45 5.75 3.67
C ALA A 69 -14.89 5.85 3.14
N GLN A 70 -15.75 4.92 3.54
CA GLN A 70 -17.14 4.82 3.09
C GLN A 70 -18.00 6.04 3.51
N ASP A 71 -17.54 6.82 4.48
CA ASP A 71 -18.18 8.07 4.93
C ASP A 71 -17.57 9.33 4.28
N GLY A 72 -16.72 9.16 3.26
CA GLY A 72 -16.06 10.25 2.53
C GLY A 72 -14.85 10.84 3.25
N ARG A 73 -14.44 10.31 4.41
CA ARG A 73 -13.23 10.76 5.11
C ARG A 73 -11.98 10.14 4.50
N ALA A 74 -10.94 10.95 4.39
CA ALA A 74 -9.62 10.46 3.99
C ALA A 74 -8.86 9.90 5.20
N LEU A 75 -8.42 8.64 5.11
CA LEU A 75 -7.52 7.99 6.06
C LEU A 75 -6.08 8.21 5.58
N ASN A 76 -5.38 9.19 6.16
CA ASN A 76 -4.09 9.66 5.66
C ASN A 76 -2.92 9.09 6.47
N TYR A 77 -1.90 8.63 5.76
CA TYR A 77 -0.64 8.14 6.33
C TYR A 77 0.56 8.66 5.52
N THR A 78 1.72 8.74 6.17
CA THR A 78 3.00 8.96 5.47
C THR A 78 3.83 7.69 5.57
N LEU A 79 4.19 7.13 4.42
CA LEU A 79 5.08 5.97 4.31
C LEU A 79 6.49 6.46 4.01
N ARG A 80 7.47 6.01 4.79
CA ARG A 80 8.89 6.22 4.49
C ARG A 80 9.56 4.89 4.21
N THR A 81 10.30 4.82 3.11
CA THR A 81 11.00 3.61 2.65
C THR A 81 12.48 3.67 2.98
N GLU A 82 13.11 2.51 3.18
CA GLU A 82 14.57 2.44 3.40
C GLU A 82 15.34 2.48 2.08
N ALA A 83 14.77 1.93 1.02
CA ALA A 83 15.34 1.95 -0.33
C ALA A 83 14.24 1.96 -1.40
N GLY A 84 14.45 2.75 -2.45
CA GLY A 84 13.53 2.87 -3.58
C GLY A 84 12.08 3.14 -3.16
N GLU A 85 11.13 2.50 -3.86
CA GLU A 85 9.70 2.59 -3.57
C GLU A 85 9.24 1.65 -2.43
N GLY A 86 10.16 0.90 -1.80
CA GLY A 86 9.85 -0.07 -0.76
C GLY A 86 8.72 -1.03 -1.18
N PRO A 87 7.67 -1.23 -0.37
CA PRO A 87 6.58 -2.15 -0.71
C PRO A 87 5.73 -1.68 -1.90
N LEU A 88 5.77 -0.40 -2.28
CA LEU A 88 5.01 0.13 -3.42
C LEU A 88 5.56 -0.41 -4.76
N ALA A 89 6.84 -0.79 -4.83
CA ALA A 89 7.44 -1.36 -6.03
C ALA A 89 6.70 -2.61 -6.52
N LEU A 90 6.11 -3.39 -5.60
CA LEU A 90 5.38 -4.61 -5.91
C LEU A 90 4.07 -4.36 -6.65
N LEU A 91 3.52 -3.13 -6.59
CA LEU A 91 2.33 -2.76 -7.36
C LEU A 91 2.59 -2.79 -8.88
N LYS A 92 3.86 -2.71 -9.32
CA LYS A 92 4.26 -2.85 -10.72
C LYS A 92 4.06 -4.27 -11.26
N LEU A 93 3.92 -5.26 -10.38
CA LEU A 93 3.64 -6.64 -10.78
C LEU A 93 2.17 -6.85 -11.17
N ARG A 94 1.27 -5.86 -10.94
CA ARG A 94 -0.13 -5.97 -11.36
C ARG A 94 -0.25 -6.01 -12.88
N GLY A 95 -0.83 -7.08 -13.40
CA GLY A 95 -0.96 -7.28 -14.84
C GLY A 95 0.36 -7.54 -15.56
N PHE A 96 1.47 -7.71 -14.81
CA PHE A 96 2.75 -8.08 -15.39
C PHE A 96 2.62 -9.45 -16.06
N ARG A 97 3.09 -9.54 -17.30
CA ARG A 97 3.21 -10.77 -18.05
C ARG A 97 4.64 -10.91 -18.52
N LEU A 98 5.21 -12.08 -18.27
CA LEU A 98 6.52 -12.40 -18.82
C LEU A 98 6.38 -12.54 -20.34
N PRO A 99 7.25 -11.88 -21.14
CA PRO A 99 7.26 -12.07 -22.59
C PRO A 99 7.50 -13.54 -22.96
N GLU A 100 6.79 -14.04 -23.97
CA GLU A 100 6.93 -15.43 -24.44
C GLU A 100 8.21 -15.64 -25.26
N THR A 101 8.74 -14.57 -25.87
CA THR A 101 9.94 -14.62 -26.70
C THR A 101 10.89 -13.47 -26.36
N ILE A 102 12.19 -13.75 -26.49
CA ILE A 102 13.26 -12.76 -26.27
C ILE A 102 13.64 -12.08 -27.61
N PHE A 103 13.39 -12.75 -28.74
CA PHE A 103 13.67 -12.25 -30.09
C PHE A 103 12.39 -12.17 -30.90
N ILE A 104 12.15 -11.03 -31.53
CA ILE A 104 11.10 -10.86 -32.54
C ILE A 104 11.75 -11.14 -33.89
N THR A 105 11.61 -12.36 -34.41
CA THR A 105 12.01 -12.66 -35.79
C THR A 105 10.88 -12.23 -36.73
N THR A 106 10.87 -10.96 -37.13
CA THR A 106 10.02 -10.54 -38.24
C THR A 106 10.49 -11.29 -39.48
N GLY A 107 9.74 -12.31 -39.89
CA GLY A 107 10.04 -13.11 -41.07
C GLY A 107 10.13 -12.20 -42.28
N ALA A 108 11.27 -12.22 -42.95
CA ALA A 108 11.41 -11.74 -44.31
C ALA A 108 10.44 -12.52 -45.20
N GLY A 109 9.52 -11.80 -45.83
CA GLY A 109 8.67 -12.26 -46.92
C GLY A 109 8.74 -11.23 -48.03
#